data_AF-A0A0Q5E4U0-F1
#
_entry.id   AF-A0A0Q5E4U0-F1
#
_cell.length_a   1.000
_cell.length_b   1.000
_cell.length_c   1.000
_cell.angle_alpha   90.00
_cell.angle_beta   90.00
_cell.angle_gamma   90.00
#
_symmetry.space_group_name_H-M   'P 1'
#
loop_
_entity.id
_entity.type
_entity.pdbx_description
1 polymer ?
#
loop_
_entity_poly.entity_id
_entity_poly.type
_entity_poly.pdbx_seq_one_letter_code
_entity_poly.pdbx_strand_id
1 'polypeptide(L)'
;MVFKKTIDVQAAVAIAASEAIAAKTQGTFGVGGLMLDQHGTVLKSLHNNVVRHGLVFDPTAHGERQLIDWYYAERARGRVLPPPEDITIVTTLDPCCMCSGAVLAGGFNVVAAAPDRIAGINYDQHARFGALSSGLREQAQRSFSYPAVLGSSLYARAGAGAAPRSFFIGKTIAEATQALCALAFEATAREVVALFGADCPRAQLRDPATLAPDHRIVRALKQLYPDALAYRCAPHAPDAGLAPFLRQAMARDEAAEDEPEQAVALLDAFGNLLLCMSGKRAQSAIRTAFMEITRAYAQLRYKLMDGATADEQEAVRRYLGHPREGTFVFACGPDHGAASFMDLGAWASTMEGPLPAHNRRQFQYVTPRITAAELDAMCAAMPPLYRDVIQVQPVQVNDRALVVALSGPP
;
A
#
# COMPACT_ATOMS: atom_id res chain seq x y z
N MET A 1 -27.55 -12.07 -12.77
CA MET A 1 -26.35 -11.85 -13.59
C MET A 1 -25.75 -13.21 -13.91
N VAL A 2 -25.50 -13.52 -15.19
CA VAL A 2 -24.71 -14.70 -15.56
C VAL A 2 -23.24 -14.35 -15.28
N PHE A 3 -22.64 -14.93 -14.26
CA PHE A 3 -21.23 -14.72 -14.00
C PHE A 3 -20.41 -15.38 -15.11
N LYS A 4 -19.49 -14.63 -15.72
CA LYS A 4 -18.56 -15.17 -16.71
C LYS A 4 -17.68 -16.19 -15.99
N LYS A 5 -17.67 -17.44 -16.48
CA LYS A 5 -16.72 -18.46 -16.03
C LYS A 5 -15.44 -18.37 -16.84
N THR A 6 -14.31 -18.58 -16.19
CA THR A 6 -12.99 -18.54 -16.80
C THR A 6 -12.13 -19.64 -16.17
N ILE A 7 -12.08 -20.77 -16.87
CA ILE A 7 -11.43 -22.01 -16.45
C ILE A 7 -10.07 -22.21 -17.15
N ASP A 8 -9.50 -21.13 -17.68
CA ASP A 8 -8.24 -21.10 -18.40
C ASP A 8 -7.43 -19.88 -17.92
N VAL A 9 -6.16 -20.11 -17.56
CA VAL A 9 -5.27 -19.06 -17.02
C VAL A 9 -5.13 -17.91 -18.02
N GLN A 10 -4.93 -18.24 -19.30
CA GLN A 10 -4.76 -17.25 -20.36
C GLN A 10 -6.01 -16.36 -20.49
N ALA A 11 -7.21 -16.95 -20.46
CA ALA A 11 -8.46 -16.19 -20.50
C ALA A 11 -8.67 -15.32 -19.24
N ALA A 12 -8.22 -15.77 -18.07
CA ALA A 12 -8.31 -14.99 -16.83
C ALA A 12 -7.37 -13.78 -16.87
N VAL A 13 -6.13 -13.99 -17.33
CA VAL A 13 -5.16 -12.90 -17.54
C VAL A 13 -5.67 -11.92 -18.59
N ALA A 14 -6.33 -12.36 -19.66
CA ALA A 14 -6.90 -11.46 -20.67
C ALA A 14 -7.97 -10.50 -20.11
N ILE A 15 -8.76 -10.95 -19.13
CA ILE A 15 -9.71 -10.07 -18.41
C ILE A 15 -8.92 -9.04 -17.59
N ALA A 16 -7.94 -9.47 -16.81
CA ALA A 16 -7.10 -8.56 -16.03
C ALA A 16 -6.33 -7.58 -16.94
N ALA A 17 -5.86 -8.01 -18.11
CA ALA A 17 -5.19 -7.16 -19.09
C ALA A 17 -6.13 -6.09 -19.68
N SER A 18 -7.43 -6.39 -19.80
CA SER A 18 -8.42 -5.40 -20.22
C SER A 18 -8.55 -4.28 -19.18
N GLU A 19 -8.47 -4.62 -17.88
CA GLU A 19 -8.42 -3.65 -16.79
C GLU A 19 -7.10 -2.83 -16.82
N ALA A 20 -5.95 -3.44 -17.17
CA ALA A 20 -4.70 -2.69 -17.34
C ALA A 20 -4.81 -1.61 -18.46
N ILE A 21 -5.54 -1.91 -19.55
CA ILE A 21 -5.85 -0.93 -20.60
C ILE A 21 -6.76 0.19 -20.07
N ALA A 22 -7.74 -0.15 -19.23
CA ALA A 22 -8.60 0.83 -18.57
C ALA A 22 -7.80 1.76 -17.64
N ALA A 23 -6.86 1.23 -16.87
CA ALA A 23 -5.93 2.02 -16.05
C ALA A 23 -5.09 2.99 -16.90
N LYS A 24 -4.54 2.53 -18.02
CA LYS A 24 -3.82 3.41 -18.95
C LYS A 24 -4.72 4.54 -19.45
N THR A 25 -5.98 4.25 -19.79
CA THR A 25 -6.95 5.26 -20.22
C THR A 25 -7.24 6.29 -19.13
N GLN A 26 -7.28 5.86 -17.86
CA GLN A 26 -7.45 6.75 -16.71
C GLN A 26 -6.22 7.63 -16.43
N GLY A 27 -5.04 7.28 -16.95
CA GLY A 27 -3.78 7.96 -16.64
C GLY A 27 -3.17 7.52 -15.31
N THR A 28 -3.44 6.29 -14.86
CA THR A 28 -2.79 5.67 -13.70
C THR A 28 -1.92 4.49 -14.14
N PHE A 29 -1.24 3.82 -13.20
CA PHE A 29 -0.39 2.68 -13.50
C PHE A 29 -1.19 1.59 -14.23
N GLY A 30 -0.72 1.17 -15.41
CA GLY A 30 -1.35 0.20 -16.30
C GLY A 30 -1.34 -1.23 -15.74
N VAL A 31 -1.99 -1.43 -14.60
CA VAL A 31 -2.10 -2.68 -13.86
C VAL A 31 -3.58 -2.98 -13.62
N GLY A 32 -3.99 -4.17 -14.03
CA GLY A 32 -5.33 -4.70 -13.84
C GLY A 32 -5.35 -5.96 -12.99
N GLY A 33 -6.52 -6.23 -12.40
CA GLY A 33 -6.75 -7.39 -11.54
C GLY A 33 -8.13 -8.01 -11.75
N LEU A 34 -8.20 -9.29 -11.42
CA LEU A 34 -9.41 -10.11 -11.45
C LEU A 34 -9.46 -11.00 -10.19
N MET A 35 -10.63 -11.18 -9.60
CA MET A 35 -10.90 -12.12 -8.52
C MET A 35 -11.84 -13.22 -9.00
N LEU A 36 -11.42 -14.48 -8.79
CA LEU A 36 -12.12 -15.70 -9.15
C LEU A 36 -12.45 -16.52 -7.91
N ASP A 37 -13.61 -17.19 -7.91
CA ASP A 37 -13.90 -18.27 -6.95
C ASP A 37 -13.21 -19.58 -7.35
N GLN A 38 -13.39 -20.62 -6.52
CA GLN A 38 -12.84 -21.97 -6.71
C GLN A 38 -13.38 -22.71 -7.94
N HIS A 39 -14.38 -22.16 -8.63
CA HIS A 39 -14.98 -22.71 -9.84
C HIS A 39 -14.65 -21.89 -11.09
N GLY A 40 -13.75 -20.89 -10.97
CA GLY A 40 -13.40 -19.97 -12.05
C GLY A 40 -14.49 -18.95 -12.37
N THR A 41 -15.44 -18.73 -11.47
CA THR A 41 -16.44 -17.68 -11.62
C THR A 41 -15.81 -16.32 -11.34
N VAL A 42 -15.96 -15.36 -12.26
CA VAL A 42 -15.52 -13.97 -12.06
C VAL A 42 -16.39 -13.31 -10.98
N LEU A 43 -15.77 -13.03 -9.83
CA LEU A 43 -16.39 -12.30 -8.72
C LEU A 43 -16.32 -10.79 -8.94
N LYS A 44 -15.13 -10.31 -9.35
CA LYS A 44 -14.85 -8.89 -9.58
C LYS A 44 -13.61 -8.71 -10.47
N SER A 45 -13.63 -7.75 -11.38
CA SER A 45 -12.42 -7.19 -12.01
C SER A 45 -12.38 -5.68 -11.78
N LEU A 46 -11.17 -5.14 -11.74
CA LEU A 46 -10.91 -3.70 -11.63
C LEU A 46 -9.44 -3.39 -11.94
N HIS A 47 -9.15 -2.12 -12.17
CA HIS A 47 -7.80 -1.61 -12.41
C HIS A 47 -7.24 -0.80 -11.23
N ASN A 48 -5.93 -0.54 -11.28
CA ASN A 48 -5.25 0.38 -10.37
C ASN A 48 -5.97 1.75 -10.33
N ASN A 49 -6.06 2.38 -9.17
CA ASN A 49 -6.74 3.67 -8.98
C ASN A 49 -5.88 4.67 -8.19
N VAL A 50 -4.55 4.53 -8.23
CA VAL A 50 -3.63 5.44 -7.52
C VAL A 50 -3.84 6.89 -7.96
N VAL A 51 -3.99 7.11 -9.27
CA VAL A 51 -4.27 8.42 -9.86
C VAL A 51 -5.68 8.48 -10.43
N ARG A 52 -6.36 9.59 -10.20
CA ARG A 52 -7.63 9.98 -10.84
C ARG A 52 -7.56 11.45 -11.25
N HIS A 53 -8.03 11.77 -12.45
CA HIS A 53 -8.01 13.14 -12.99
C HIS A 53 -6.62 13.83 -12.88
N GLY A 54 -5.53 13.07 -13.05
CA GLY A 54 -4.16 13.59 -12.94
C GLY A 54 -3.69 13.91 -11.51
N LEU A 55 -4.48 13.56 -10.48
CA LEU A 55 -4.15 13.76 -9.07
C LEU A 55 -4.05 12.42 -8.35
N VAL A 56 -3.16 12.35 -7.36
CA VAL A 56 -3.04 11.20 -6.45
C VAL A 56 -4.33 11.10 -5.64
N PHE A 57 -5.05 10.00 -5.82
CA PHE A 57 -6.32 9.72 -5.14
C PHE A 57 -6.11 8.85 -3.90
N ASP A 58 -5.40 7.73 -4.05
CA ASP A 58 -5.05 6.81 -2.96
C ASP A 58 -3.78 6.03 -3.34
N PRO A 59 -2.62 6.32 -2.71
CA PRO A 59 -1.37 5.63 -3.02
C PRO A 59 -1.42 4.11 -2.80
N THR A 60 -2.42 3.61 -2.07
CA THR A 60 -2.61 2.17 -1.79
C THR A 60 -3.60 1.50 -2.74
N ALA A 61 -4.22 2.23 -3.66
CA ALA A 61 -5.27 1.73 -4.55
C ALA A 61 -4.72 0.90 -5.73
N HIS A 62 -3.92 -0.11 -5.42
CA HIS A 62 -3.49 -1.13 -6.37
C HIS A 62 -4.63 -2.10 -6.69
N GLY A 63 -4.54 -2.82 -7.81
CA GLY A 63 -5.61 -3.72 -8.27
C GLY A 63 -5.89 -4.83 -7.25
N GLU A 64 -4.86 -5.55 -6.81
CA GLU A 64 -4.96 -6.64 -5.85
C GLU A 64 -5.56 -6.16 -4.52
N ARG A 65 -5.08 -5.01 -4.04
CA ARG A 65 -5.51 -4.42 -2.77
C ARG A 65 -6.98 -4.03 -2.81
N GLN A 66 -7.42 -3.39 -3.88
CA GLN A 66 -8.82 -3.01 -4.08
C GLN A 66 -9.75 -4.23 -4.22
N LEU A 67 -9.28 -5.32 -4.84
CA LEU A 67 -10.03 -6.58 -4.93
C LEU A 67 -10.25 -7.20 -3.54
N ILE A 68 -9.22 -7.21 -2.69
CA ILE A 68 -9.33 -7.70 -1.31
C ILE A 68 -10.27 -6.79 -0.48
N ASP A 69 -10.18 -5.48 -0.66
CA ASP A 69 -11.07 -4.53 -0.01
C ASP A 69 -12.53 -4.72 -0.42
N TRP A 70 -12.76 -4.93 -1.71
CA TRP A 70 -14.08 -5.26 -2.24
C TRP A 70 -14.60 -6.55 -1.60
N TYR A 71 -13.78 -7.59 -1.50
CA TYR A 71 -14.18 -8.87 -0.88
C TYR A 71 -14.66 -8.69 0.57
N TYR A 72 -13.86 -8.03 1.41
CA TYR A 72 -14.24 -7.82 2.81
C TYR A 72 -15.45 -6.89 2.94
N ALA A 73 -15.54 -5.84 2.12
CA ALA A 73 -16.69 -4.95 2.12
C ALA A 73 -17.99 -5.66 1.71
N GLU A 74 -17.94 -6.56 0.72
CA GLU A 74 -19.11 -7.36 0.31
C GLU A 74 -19.51 -8.36 1.39
N ARG A 75 -18.56 -9.02 2.05
CA ARG A 75 -18.84 -9.89 3.20
C ARG A 75 -19.48 -9.12 4.36
N ALA A 76 -18.98 -7.93 4.67
CA ALA A 76 -19.57 -7.05 5.68
C ALA A 76 -21.01 -6.61 5.32
N ARG A 77 -21.34 -6.54 4.02
CA ARG A 77 -22.72 -6.31 3.53
C ARG A 77 -23.60 -7.57 3.54
N GLY A 78 -23.09 -8.70 4.04
CA GLY A 78 -23.82 -9.97 4.13
C GLY A 78 -23.79 -10.81 2.86
N ARG A 79 -22.96 -10.46 1.86
CA ARG A 79 -22.80 -11.31 0.67
C ARG A 79 -22.04 -12.58 1.05
N VAL A 80 -22.62 -13.73 0.74
CA VAL A 80 -21.96 -15.02 0.88
C VAL A 80 -20.89 -15.14 -0.21
N LEU A 81 -19.62 -15.09 0.20
CA LEU A 81 -18.45 -15.28 -0.65
C LEU A 81 -17.63 -16.46 -0.12
N PRO A 82 -16.89 -17.19 -0.99
CA PRO A 82 -16.00 -18.26 -0.55
C PRO A 82 -14.96 -17.74 0.46
N PRO A 83 -14.39 -18.63 1.29
CA PRO A 83 -13.28 -18.24 2.15
C PRO A 83 -12.05 -17.83 1.29
N PRO A 84 -11.15 -16.96 1.79
CA PRO A 84 -10.06 -16.41 0.98
C PRO A 84 -9.14 -17.45 0.33
N GLU A 85 -8.90 -18.59 0.99
CA GLU A 85 -8.07 -19.69 0.50
C GLU A 85 -8.64 -20.38 -0.74
N ASP A 86 -9.94 -20.24 -0.99
CA ASP A 86 -10.66 -20.73 -2.18
C ASP A 86 -10.71 -19.67 -3.30
N ILE A 87 -10.23 -18.46 -3.06
CA ILE A 87 -10.24 -17.36 -4.01
C ILE A 87 -8.88 -17.21 -4.69
N THR A 88 -8.90 -16.93 -6.00
CA THR A 88 -7.70 -16.62 -6.78
C THR A 88 -7.76 -15.21 -7.33
N ILE A 89 -6.77 -14.40 -6.99
CA ILE A 89 -6.51 -13.08 -7.57
C ILE A 89 -5.58 -13.25 -8.76
N VAL A 90 -6.03 -12.88 -9.95
CA VAL A 90 -5.22 -12.82 -11.16
C VAL A 90 -4.79 -11.37 -11.36
N THR A 91 -3.49 -11.12 -11.41
CA THR A 91 -2.91 -9.79 -11.59
C THR A 91 -2.01 -9.74 -12.83
N THR A 92 -2.07 -8.60 -13.52
CA THR A 92 -1.29 -8.37 -14.74
C THR A 92 0.21 -8.22 -14.49
N LEU A 93 0.62 -7.82 -13.28
CA LEU A 93 2.01 -7.58 -12.90
C LEU A 93 2.30 -8.28 -11.59
N ASP A 94 3.53 -8.76 -11.39
CA ASP A 94 3.96 -9.37 -10.12
C ASP A 94 3.63 -8.43 -8.94
N PRO A 95 2.88 -8.89 -7.92
CA PRO A 95 2.43 -8.02 -6.84
C PRO A 95 3.62 -7.42 -6.09
N CYS A 96 3.55 -6.13 -5.80
CA CYS A 96 4.54 -5.46 -4.96
C CYS A 96 4.48 -5.96 -3.51
N CYS A 97 5.39 -5.49 -2.64
CA CYS A 97 5.39 -5.94 -1.23
C CYS A 97 4.09 -5.63 -0.49
N MET A 98 3.43 -4.50 -0.80
CA MET A 98 2.13 -4.14 -0.21
C MET A 98 1.06 -5.17 -0.60
N CYS A 99 0.88 -5.38 -1.90
CA CYS A 99 -0.12 -6.32 -2.42
C CYS A 99 0.15 -7.75 -1.96
N SER A 100 1.42 -8.15 -1.90
CA SER A 100 1.84 -9.47 -1.42
C SER A 100 1.53 -9.65 0.05
N GLY A 101 1.86 -8.66 0.90
CA GLY A 101 1.48 -8.67 2.31
C GLY A 101 -0.04 -8.73 2.50
N ALA A 102 -0.81 -7.99 1.70
CA ALA A 102 -2.27 -8.02 1.73
C ALA A 102 -2.84 -9.41 1.36
N VAL A 103 -2.32 -10.04 0.30
CA VAL A 103 -2.70 -11.39 -0.13
C VAL A 103 -2.39 -12.41 0.97
N LEU A 104 -1.20 -12.33 1.58
CA LEU A 104 -0.77 -13.26 2.62
C LEU A 104 -1.57 -13.07 3.92
N ALA A 105 -1.80 -11.82 4.34
CA ALA A 105 -2.64 -11.52 5.50
C ALA A 105 -4.08 -12.00 5.32
N GLY A 106 -4.61 -11.90 4.09
CA GLY A 106 -5.95 -12.36 3.77
C GLY A 106 -6.06 -13.87 3.50
N GLY A 107 -4.96 -14.57 3.19
CA GLY A 107 -4.97 -15.99 2.84
C GLY A 107 -5.35 -16.30 1.39
N PHE A 108 -5.26 -15.32 0.49
CA PHE A 108 -5.65 -15.47 -0.91
C PHE A 108 -4.60 -16.19 -1.76
N ASN A 109 -5.03 -16.69 -2.93
CA ASN A 109 -4.13 -17.17 -3.98
C ASN A 109 -3.88 -16.10 -5.03
N VAL A 110 -2.74 -16.19 -5.70
CA VAL A 110 -2.34 -15.27 -6.76
C VAL A 110 -1.91 -16.02 -8.02
N VAL A 111 -2.30 -15.48 -9.17
CA VAL A 111 -1.70 -15.77 -10.48
C VAL A 111 -1.15 -14.47 -11.06
N ALA A 112 0.16 -14.39 -11.28
CA ALA A 112 0.80 -13.19 -11.81
C ALA A 112 1.23 -13.37 -13.29
N ALA A 113 0.89 -12.40 -14.13
CA ALA A 113 1.16 -12.46 -15.56
C ALA A 113 2.54 -11.95 -15.96
N ALA A 114 2.86 -10.68 -15.81
CA ALA A 114 4.18 -10.11 -16.12
C ALA A 114 5.08 -10.05 -14.88
N PRO A 115 6.41 -10.21 -15.02
CA PRO A 115 7.34 -9.99 -13.93
C PRO A 115 7.50 -8.50 -13.61
N ASP A 116 7.78 -8.16 -12.36
CA ASP A 116 8.27 -6.83 -11.95
C ASP A 116 9.61 -7.00 -11.22
N ARG A 117 10.70 -6.60 -11.90
CA ARG A 117 12.07 -6.75 -11.39
C ARG A 117 12.48 -5.66 -10.41
N ILE A 118 11.63 -4.66 -10.18
CA ILE A 118 11.93 -3.48 -9.37
C ILE A 118 11.14 -3.53 -8.05
N ALA A 119 9.82 -3.71 -8.10
CA ALA A 119 8.96 -3.68 -6.92
C ALA A 119 8.32 -5.04 -6.59
N GLY A 120 8.30 -5.97 -7.55
CA GLY A 120 7.64 -7.27 -7.40
C GLY A 120 8.24 -8.14 -6.30
N ILE A 121 7.39 -8.90 -5.59
CA ILE A 121 7.85 -9.82 -4.54
C ILE A 121 8.70 -10.97 -5.10
N ASN A 122 8.52 -11.30 -6.38
CA ASN A 122 9.28 -12.28 -7.14
C ASN A 122 10.21 -11.58 -8.16
N TYR A 123 10.83 -10.47 -7.75
CA TYR A 123 11.75 -9.70 -8.61
C TYR A 123 12.92 -10.53 -9.17
N ASP A 124 13.34 -11.58 -8.45
CA ASP A 124 14.38 -12.53 -8.88
C ASP A 124 13.88 -13.60 -9.85
N GLN A 125 12.56 -13.69 -10.06
CA GLN A 125 11.85 -14.63 -10.93
C GLN A 125 12.06 -16.12 -10.55
N HIS A 126 12.49 -16.41 -9.33
CA HIS A 126 12.75 -17.77 -8.86
C HIS A 126 11.71 -18.30 -7.87
N ALA A 127 10.70 -17.50 -7.53
CA ALA A 127 9.67 -17.79 -6.53
C ALA A 127 10.26 -18.23 -5.18
N ARG A 128 11.41 -17.64 -4.81
CA ARG A 128 12.09 -17.89 -3.54
C ARG A 128 11.53 -17.04 -2.41
N PHE A 129 11.00 -15.86 -2.75
CA PHE A 129 10.45 -14.86 -1.83
C PHE A 129 11.38 -14.58 -0.64
N GLY A 130 12.65 -14.30 -0.94
CA GLY A 130 13.69 -14.06 0.08
C GLY A 130 13.40 -12.88 1.01
N ALA A 131 12.60 -11.92 0.56
CA ALA A 131 12.15 -10.77 1.35
C ALA A 131 11.17 -11.14 2.49
N LEU A 132 10.52 -12.30 2.41
CA LEU A 132 9.54 -12.75 3.40
C LEU A 132 10.20 -13.52 4.55
N SER A 133 9.60 -13.42 5.75
CA SER A 133 9.90 -14.30 6.88
C SER A 133 9.59 -15.76 6.55
N SER A 134 10.15 -16.72 7.29
CA SER A 134 10.03 -18.15 6.98
C SER A 134 8.58 -18.61 6.80
N GLY A 135 7.69 -18.28 7.74
CA GLY A 135 6.27 -18.65 7.66
C GLY A 135 5.54 -18.03 6.46
N LEU A 136 5.77 -16.75 6.19
CA LEU A 136 5.17 -16.06 5.04
C LEU A 136 5.73 -16.56 3.71
N ARG A 137 7.01 -16.92 3.67
CA ARG A 137 7.67 -17.50 2.49
C ARG A 137 7.04 -18.83 2.14
N GLU A 138 6.84 -19.72 3.10
CA GLU A 138 6.16 -20.99 2.88
C GLU A 138 4.73 -20.79 2.39
N GLN A 139 4.00 -19.83 2.95
CA GLN A 139 2.67 -19.49 2.49
C GLN A 139 2.69 -18.99 1.03
N ALA A 140 3.58 -18.06 0.70
CA ALA A 140 3.73 -17.55 -0.66
C ALA A 140 4.08 -18.65 -1.67
N GLN A 141 4.98 -19.57 -1.32
CA GLN A 141 5.32 -20.74 -2.15
C GLN A 141 4.11 -21.63 -2.44
N ARG A 142 3.12 -21.68 -1.54
CA ARG A 142 1.88 -22.46 -1.71
C ARG A 142 0.78 -21.71 -2.44
N SER A 143 0.78 -20.37 -2.45
CA SER A 143 -0.35 -19.57 -2.96
C SER A 143 -0.03 -18.66 -4.14
N PHE A 144 1.25 -18.37 -4.45
CA PHE A 144 1.65 -17.48 -5.54
C PHE A 144 2.09 -18.29 -6.75
N SER A 145 1.32 -18.20 -7.82
CA SER A 145 1.55 -18.92 -9.07
C SER A 145 2.08 -17.99 -10.15
N TYR A 146 3.16 -18.42 -10.81
CA TYR A 146 3.74 -17.78 -11.98
C TYR A 146 3.66 -18.77 -13.15
N PRO A 147 2.55 -18.78 -13.90
CA PRO A 147 2.35 -19.73 -15.00
C PRO A 147 3.44 -19.61 -16.07
N ALA A 148 3.73 -20.72 -16.75
CA ALA A 148 4.65 -20.73 -17.88
C ALA A 148 4.10 -19.87 -19.03
N VAL A 149 4.98 -19.13 -19.68
CA VAL A 149 4.69 -18.40 -20.92
C VAL A 149 5.42 -19.15 -22.02
N LEU A 150 4.68 -19.89 -22.84
CA LEU A 150 5.26 -20.73 -23.88
C LEU A 150 5.60 -19.87 -25.09
N GLY A 151 6.83 -19.99 -25.58
CA GLY A 151 7.29 -19.28 -26.76
C GLY A 151 8.81 -19.15 -26.80
N SER A 152 9.30 -18.20 -27.61
CA SER A 152 10.73 -18.00 -27.87
C SER A 152 11.19 -16.55 -27.81
N SER A 153 10.29 -15.60 -27.49
CA SER A 153 10.64 -14.20 -27.29
C SER A 153 11.16 -13.93 -25.88
N LEU A 154 11.52 -12.68 -25.60
CA LEU A 154 11.93 -12.24 -24.26
C LEU A 154 10.82 -12.32 -23.20
N TYR A 155 9.56 -12.56 -23.61
CA TYR A 155 8.41 -12.75 -22.72
C TYR A 155 8.19 -14.22 -22.34
N ALA A 156 8.84 -15.16 -23.03
CA ALA A 156 8.77 -16.56 -22.67
C ALA A 156 9.41 -16.80 -21.30
N ARG A 157 8.79 -17.66 -20.49
CA ARG A 157 9.33 -18.07 -19.19
C ARG A 157 8.88 -19.47 -18.80
N ALA A 158 9.72 -20.15 -18.03
CA ALA A 158 9.30 -21.33 -17.29
C ALA A 158 8.29 -20.95 -16.20
N GLY A 159 7.44 -21.91 -15.81
CA GLY A 159 6.57 -21.73 -14.67
C GLY A 159 7.34 -21.78 -13.35
N ALA A 160 6.89 -21.04 -12.34
CA ALA A 160 7.48 -21.00 -11.01
C ALA A 160 6.40 -20.84 -9.92
N GLY A 161 6.79 -21.10 -8.67
CA GLY A 161 5.90 -20.98 -7.50
C GLY A 161 4.83 -22.08 -7.46
N ALA A 162 3.66 -21.73 -6.92
CA ALA A 162 2.53 -22.64 -6.78
C ALA A 162 1.97 -23.05 -8.15
N ALA A 163 1.55 -24.29 -8.29
CA ALA A 163 0.81 -24.72 -9.48
C ALA A 163 -0.53 -23.96 -9.56
N PRO A 164 -0.98 -23.53 -10.76
CA PRO A 164 -2.31 -22.97 -10.93
C PRO A 164 -3.38 -23.91 -10.38
N ARG A 165 -4.41 -23.34 -9.75
CA ARG A 165 -5.52 -24.09 -9.15
C ARG A 165 -6.15 -25.08 -10.15
N SER A 166 -6.63 -26.21 -9.65
CA SER A 166 -7.07 -27.35 -10.48
C SER A 166 -8.27 -27.04 -11.37
N PHE A 167 -9.08 -26.02 -11.06
CA PHE A 167 -10.17 -25.57 -11.93
C PHE A 167 -9.66 -24.94 -13.24
N PHE A 168 -8.39 -24.53 -13.31
CA PHE A 168 -7.76 -24.12 -14.56
C PHE A 168 -7.36 -25.34 -15.38
N ILE A 169 -8.06 -25.54 -16.50
CA ILE A 169 -7.74 -26.57 -17.50
C ILE A 169 -6.46 -26.19 -18.24
N GLY A 170 -6.39 -24.97 -18.79
CA GLY A 170 -5.18 -24.41 -19.37
C GLY A 170 -4.38 -23.63 -18.32
N LYS A 171 -3.07 -23.93 -18.24
CA LYS A 171 -2.16 -23.47 -17.18
C LYS A 171 -1.03 -22.57 -17.68
N THR A 172 -1.14 -22.07 -18.89
CA THR A 172 -0.11 -21.29 -19.56
C THR A 172 -0.66 -19.94 -19.98
N ILE A 173 0.23 -18.97 -20.17
CA ILE A 173 -0.09 -17.64 -20.70
C ILE A 173 0.54 -17.54 -22.10
N ALA A 174 -0.15 -16.91 -23.05
CA ALA A 174 0.39 -16.61 -24.36
C ALA A 174 1.34 -15.39 -24.30
N GLU A 175 2.43 -15.42 -25.06
CA GLU A 175 3.43 -14.33 -25.08
C GLU A 175 2.81 -12.96 -25.31
N ALA A 176 1.90 -12.84 -26.27
CA ALA A 176 1.25 -11.56 -26.59
C ALA A 176 0.47 -10.98 -25.39
N THR A 177 -0.14 -11.85 -24.57
CA THR A 177 -0.90 -11.43 -23.39
C THR A 177 0.03 -11.05 -22.24
N GLN A 178 1.13 -11.77 -22.03
CA GLN A 178 2.13 -11.34 -21.07
C GLN A 178 2.75 -10.01 -21.49
N ALA A 179 3.15 -9.87 -22.76
CA ALA A 179 3.71 -8.65 -23.32
C ALA A 179 2.77 -7.46 -23.15
N LEU A 180 1.47 -7.63 -23.43
CA LEU A 180 0.46 -6.60 -23.17
C LEU A 180 0.48 -6.14 -21.71
N CYS A 181 0.52 -7.07 -20.77
CA CYS A 181 0.54 -6.75 -19.34
C CYS A 181 1.79 -5.96 -18.95
N ALA A 182 2.98 -6.38 -19.40
CA ALA A 182 4.23 -5.69 -19.12
C ALA A 182 4.25 -4.28 -19.74
N LEU A 183 3.94 -4.19 -21.04
CA LEU A 183 3.99 -2.94 -21.80
C LEU A 183 2.94 -1.93 -21.34
N ALA A 184 1.78 -2.36 -20.83
CA ALA A 184 0.79 -1.46 -20.25
C ALA A 184 1.35 -0.72 -19.02
N PHE A 185 2.06 -1.43 -18.14
CA PHE A 185 2.73 -0.83 -16.99
C PHE A 185 3.92 0.04 -17.42
N GLU A 186 4.82 -0.48 -18.25
CA GLU A 186 6.00 0.26 -18.71
C GLU A 186 5.64 1.58 -19.41
N ALA A 187 4.57 1.58 -20.22
CA ALA A 187 4.10 2.75 -20.93
C ALA A 187 3.52 3.84 -20.02
N THR A 188 3.15 3.52 -18.78
CA THR A 188 2.49 4.46 -17.85
C THR A 188 3.37 4.84 -16.67
N ALA A 189 4.25 3.95 -16.21
CA ALA A 189 4.98 4.10 -14.96
C ALA A 189 5.74 5.44 -14.84
N ARG A 190 6.47 5.86 -15.88
CA ARG A 190 7.25 7.10 -15.84
C ARG A 190 6.38 8.35 -15.69
N GLU A 191 5.27 8.42 -16.41
CA GLU A 191 4.38 9.59 -16.38
C GLU A 191 3.63 9.67 -15.04
N VAL A 192 3.17 8.53 -14.54
CA VAL A 192 2.50 8.46 -13.24
C VAL A 192 3.48 8.82 -12.11
N VAL A 193 4.72 8.31 -12.15
CA VAL A 193 5.75 8.65 -11.16
C VAL A 193 6.07 10.15 -11.17
N ALA A 194 6.06 10.79 -12.34
CA ALA A 194 6.29 12.22 -12.45
C ALA A 194 5.21 13.07 -11.75
N LEU A 195 3.98 12.56 -11.58
CA LEU A 195 2.91 13.27 -10.86
C LEU A 195 3.23 13.45 -9.37
N PHE A 196 3.99 12.55 -8.76
CA PHE A 196 4.46 12.69 -7.37
C PHE A 196 5.55 13.76 -7.22
N GLY A 197 6.19 14.14 -8.34
CA GLY A 197 7.12 15.26 -8.42
C GLY A 197 6.44 16.63 -8.49
N ALA A 198 5.11 16.71 -8.62
CA ALA A 198 4.38 17.97 -8.76
C ALA A 198 4.31 18.81 -7.47
N ASP A 199 4.70 18.25 -6.33
CA ASP A 199 4.73 18.99 -5.05
C ASP A 199 5.91 19.95 -4.94
N CYS A 200 5.67 21.08 -4.29
CA CYS A 200 6.66 22.13 -4.16
C CYS A 200 7.84 21.69 -3.25
N PRO A 201 9.05 22.22 -3.48
CA PRO A 201 10.20 21.96 -2.61
C PRO A 201 9.95 22.43 -1.18
N ARG A 202 10.65 21.82 -0.21
CA ARG A 202 10.55 22.18 1.22
C ARG A 202 10.58 23.68 1.50
N ALA A 203 11.44 24.43 0.81
CA ALA A 203 11.58 25.89 1.02
C ALA A 203 10.31 26.70 0.70
N GLN A 204 9.37 26.13 -0.05
CA GLN A 204 8.10 26.77 -0.42
C GLN A 204 6.92 26.30 0.44
N LEU A 205 7.12 25.28 1.28
CA LEU A 205 6.10 24.83 2.22
C LEU A 205 5.77 25.94 3.22
N ARG A 206 4.52 25.95 3.67
CA ARG A 206 4.01 26.88 4.66
C ARG A 206 3.34 26.12 5.79
N ASP A 207 3.50 26.65 6.99
CA ASP A 207 2.97 26.03 8.20
C ASP A 207 1.44 26.13 8.23
N PRO A 208 0.68 25.02 8.17
CA PRO A 208 -0.78 25.05 8.21
C PRO A 208 -1.34 25.65 9.51
N ALA A 209 -0.55 25.66 10.60
CA ALA A 209 -0.96 26.29 11.86
C ALA A 209 -1.01 27.82 11.80
N THR A 210 -0.45 28.46 10.76
CA THR A 210 -0.56 29.92 10.57
C THR A 210 -1.86 30.34 9.87
N LEU A 211 -2.66 29.38 9.39
CA LEU A 211 -3.93 29.66 8.74
C LEU A 211 -5.02 30.00 9.76
N ALA A 212 -5.97 30.83 9.37
CA ALA A 212 -7.14 31.13 10.20
C ALA A 212 -7.97 29.85 10.46
N PRO A 213 -8.63 29.71 11.63
CA PRO A 213 -9.41 28.51 11.97
C PRO A 213 -10.52 28.15 10.98
N ASP A 214 -11.09 29.15 10.28
CA ASP A 214 -12.14 29.00 9.28
C ASP A 214 -11.60 28.77 7.86
N HIS A 215 -10.28 28.82 7.66
CA HIS A 215 -9.65 28.55 6.37
C HIS A 215 -10.00 27.15 5.86
N ARG A 216 -10.28 27.02 4.56
CA ARG A 216 -10.79 25.77 3.95
C ARG A 216 -9.94 24.53 4.26
N ILE A 217 -8.61 24.69 4.27
CA ILE A 217 -7.66 23.60 4.58
C ILE A 217 -7.79 23.16 6.04
N VAL A 218 -7.83 24.11 6.98
CA VAL A 218 -7.96 23.84 8.42
C VAL A 218 -9.31 23.16 8.70
N ARG A 219 -10.40 23.67 8.10
CA ARG A 219 -11.73 23.07 8.22
C ARG A 219 -11.76 21.64 7.69
N ALA A 220 -11.22 21.39 6.49
CA ALA A 220 -11.20 20.05 5.91
C ALA A 220 -10.35 19.07 6.73
N LEU A 221 -9.19 19.54 7.24
CA LEU A 221 -8.32 18.75 8.10
C LEU A 221 -9.01 18.41 9.43
N LYS A 222 -9.63 19.39 10.11
CA LYS A 222 -10.36 19.17 11.37
C LYS A 222 -11.65 18.35 11.19
N GLN A 223 -12.29 18.43 10.03
CA GLN A 223 -13.42 17.56 9.71
C GLN A 223 -12.98 16.10 9.58
N LEU A 224 -11.79 15.85 9.03
CA LEU A 224 -11.23 14.50 8.92
C LEU A 224 -10.68 14.00 10.28
N TYR A 225 -10.01 14.87 11.03
CA TYR A 225 -9.42 14.55 12.33
C TYR A 225 -9.56 15.77 13.27
N PRO A 226 -10.50 15.76 14.24
CA PRO A 226 -10.81 16.92 15.08
C PRO A 226 -9.62 17.54 15.83
N ASP A 227 -8.66 16.70 16.24
CA ASP A 227 -7.47 17.10 16.99
C ASP A 227 -6.30 17.54 16.09
N ALA A 228 -6.53 17.71 14.78
CA ALA A 228 -5.51 18.23 13.89
C ALA A 228 -5.04 19.63 14.34
N LEU A 229 -3.72 19.83 14.26
CA LEU A 229 -2.99 21.02 14.71
C LEU A 229 -3.07 21.28 16.23
N ALA A 230 -3.57 20.33 17.03
CA ALA A 230 -3.61 20.45 18.50
C ALA A 230 -2.27 20.10 19.18
N TYR A 231 -1.34 19.51 18.44
CA TYR A 231 0.01 19.17 18.90
C TYR A 231 1.06 19.62 17.88
N ARG A 232 2.21 20.05 18.42
CA ARG A 232 3.39 20.39 17.64
C ARG A 232 4.65 20.02 18.42
N CYS A 233 5.61 19.40 17.76
CA CYS A 233 6.97 19.18 18.26
C CYS A 233 8.01 19.81 17.35
N ALA A 234 9.29 19.64 17.71
CA ALA A 234 10.37 19.91 16.78
C ALA A 234 10.22 19.02 15.53
N PRO A 235 10.42 19.56 14.30
CA PRO A 235 10.35 18.77 13.08
C PRO A 235 11.18 17.49 13.16
N HIS A 236 10.58 16.36 12.77
CA HIS A 236 11.22 15.03 12.75
C HIS A 236 11.62 14.46 14.13
N ALA A 237 11.26 15.13 15.23
CA ALA A 237 11.60 14.73 16.59
C ALA A 237 10.32 14.74 17.48
N PRO A 238 9.43 13.74 17.32
CA PRO A 238 8.27 13.58 18.19
C PRO A 238 8.71 13.39 19.65
N ASP A 239 7.96 14.00 20.56
CA ASP A 239 8.19 13.93 22.01
C ASP A 239 6.96 13.34 22.74
N ALA A 240 7.04 13.27 24.06
CA ALA A 240 5.99 12.70 24.90
C ALA A 240 4.60 13.36 24.72
N GLY A 241 4.52 14.59 24.21
CA GLY A 241 3.24 15.25 23.94
C GLY A 241 2.40 14.57 22.85
N LEU A 242 3.00 13.71 22.02
CA LEU A 242 2.26 12.92 21.03
C LEU A 242 1.49 11.74 21.65
N ALA A 243 1.91 11.27 22.83
CA ALA A 243 1.40 10.05 23.45
C ALA A 243 -0.14 10.01 23.63
N PRO A 244 -0.82 11.09 24.08
CA PRO A 244 -2.27 11.08 24.25
C PRO A 244 -3.03 10.77 22.95
N PHE A 245 -2.56 11.29 21.81
CA PHE A 245 -3.20 11.08 20.50
C PHE A 245 -3.01 9.66 20.00
N LEU A 246 -1.81 9.10 20.19
CA LEU A 246 -1.53 7.70 19.86
C LEU A 246 -2.37 6.75 20.73
N ARG A 247 -2.43 6.97 22.05
CA ARG A 247 -3.25 6.16 22.97
C ARG A 247 -4.73 6.23 22.62
N GLN A 248 -5.25 7.42 22.33
CA GLN A 248 -6.63 7.61 21.94
C GLN A 248 -6.96 6.87 20.63
N ALA A 249 -6.04 6.88 19.66
CA ALA A 249 -6.20 6.12 18.44
C ALA A 249 -6.11 4.61 18.70
N MET A 250 -5.11 4.13 19.46
CA MET A 250 -4.95 2.72 19.83
C MET A 250 -6.20 2.16 20.51
N ALA A 251 -6.83 2.92 21.42
CA ALA A 251 -8.07 2.50 22.08
C ALA A 251 -9.28 2.33 21.13
N ARG A 252 -9.19 2.83 19.89
CA ARG A 252 -10.18 2.63 18.81
C ARG A 252 -9.78 1.51 17.85
N ASP A 253 -8.60 0.90 18.00
CA ASP A 253 -8.22 -0.28 17.23
C ASP A 253 -8.92 -1.48 17.84
N GLU A 254 -9.92 -2.01 17.13
CA GLU A 254 -10.58 -3.27 17.47
C GLU A 254 -9.65 -4.44 17.05
N ALA A 255 -8.46 -4.50 17.63
CA ALA A 255 -7.52 -5.59 17.43
C ALA A 255 -8.06 -6.89 18.05
N ALA A 256 -7.62 -8.04 17.54
CA ALA A 256 -7.89 -9.33 18.19
C ALA A 256 -7.21 -9.37 19.58
N GLU A 257 -7.72 -10.18 20.51
CA GLU A 257 -7.25 -10.26 21.90
C GLU A 257 -5.72 -10.47 22.04
N ASP A 258 -5.09 -11.10 21.04
CA ASP A 258 -3.65 -11.42 21.04
C ASP A 258 -2.79 -10.51 20.13
N GLU A 259 -3.36 -9.46 19.53
CA GLU A 259 -2.61 -8.51 18.69
C GLU A 259 -2.48 -7.14 19.36
N PRO A 260 -1.29 -6.50 19.32
CA PRO A 260 -1.11 -5.18 19.89
C PRO A 260 -1.97 -4.16 19.14
N GLU A 261 -2.61 -3.24 19.88
CA GLU A 261 -3.34 -2.14 19.26
C GLU A 261 -2.39 -1.26 18.43
N GLN A 262 -2.83 -0.89 17.23
CA GLN A 262 -2.01 -0.14 16.28
C GLN A 262 -2.59 1.25 16.07
N ALA A 263 -1.71 2.24 16.07
CA ALA A 263 -1.98 3.59 15.62
C ALA A 263 -0.79 4.16 14.87
N VAL A 264 -1.06 5.07 13.95
CA VAL A 264 -0.04 5.86 13.27
C VAL A 264 -0.44 7.32 13.32
N ALA A 265 0.50 8.19 13.70
CA ALA A 265 0.37 9.63 13.58
C ALA A 265 1.14 10.14 12.36
N LEU A 266 0.60 11.13 11.66
CA LEU A 266 1.27 11.89 10.61
C LEU A 266 1.55 13.31 11.11
N LEU A 267 2.82 13.63 11.21
CA LEU A 267 3.32 14.99 11.49
C LEU A 267 3.79 15.63 10.18
N ASP A 268 3.48 16.91 9.97
CA ASP A 268 3.97 17.65 8.79
C ASP A 268 5.46 18.03 8.91
N ALA A 269 5.96 18.76 7.91
CA ALA A 269 7.35 19.24 7.86
C ALA A 269 7.72 20.22 8.99
N PHE A 270 6.72 20.76 9.69
CA PHE A 270 6.85 21.74 10.77
C PHE A 270 6.60 21.13 12.16
N GLY A 271 6.34 19.82 12.21
CA GLY A 271 6.07 19.06 13.42
C GLY A 271 4.61 19.10 13.89
N ASN A 272 3.69 19.68 13.12
CA ASN A 272 2.27 19.73 13.49
C ASN A 272 1.62 18.37 13.28
N LEU A 273 0.77 17.95 14.22
CA LEU A 273 -0.09 16.78 14.04
C LEU A 273 -1.14 17.05 12.97
N LEU A 274 -1.08 16.31 11.86
CA LEU A 274 -2.12 16.37 10.83
C LEU A 274 -3.22 15.35 11.08
N LEU A 275 -2.83 14.09 11.33
CA LEU A 275 -3.74 12.96 11.49
C LEU A 275 -3.18 11.98 12.52
N CYS A 276 -4.05 11.30 13.28
CA CYS A 276 -3.70 10.11 14.06
C CYS A 276 -4.82 9.08 13.91
N MET A 277 -4.51 7.90 13.37
CA MET A 277 -5.52 6.91 12.99
C MET A 277 -5.16 5.52 13.50
N SER A 278 -6.18 4.74 13.87
CA SER A 278 -6.09 3.31 14.11
C SER A 278 -6.33 2.50 12.84
N GLY A 279 -6.06 1.20 12.93
CA GLY A 279 -6.49 0.23 11.93
C GLY A 279 -8.00 -0.02 11.98
N LYS A 280 -8.50 -0.76 10.98
CA LYS A 280 -9.85 -1.32 10.93
C LYS A 280 -9.78 -2.81 10.62
N ARG A 281 -8.90 -3.51 11.32
CA ARG A 281 -8.57 -4.92 11.05
C ARG A 281 -9.75 -5.87 11.30
N ALA A 282 -10.62 -5.55 12.26
CA ALA A 282 -11.89 -6.24 12.46
C ALA A 282 -12.80 -6.23 11.20
N GLN A 283 -12.71 -5.19 10.37
CA GLN A 283 -13.49 -5.10 9.12
C GLN A 283 -12.78 -5.76 7.94
N SER A 284 -11.45 -5.70 7.91
CA SER A 284 -10.61 -6.25 6.86
C SER A 284 -9.16 -6.34 7.35
N ALA A 285 -8.58 -7.53 7.30
CA ALA A 285 -7.22 -7.80 7.80
C ALA A 285 -6.14 -6.91 7.15
N ILE A 286 -6.44 -6.32 5.99
CA ILE A 286 -5.51 -5.48 5.24
C ILE A 286 -5.67 -3.98 5.51
N ARG A 287 -6.49 -3.59 6.49
CA ARG A 287 -6.71 -2.18 6.89
C ARG A 287 -5.91 -1.85 8.14
N THR A 288 -4.59 -1.80 8.00
CA THR A 288 -3.68 -1.32 9.06
C THR A 288 -3.86 0.19 9.28
N ALA A 289 -3.37 0.66 10.43
CA ALA A 289 -3.36 2.09 10.74
C ALA A 289 -2.61 2.91 9.67
N PHE A 290 -1.49 2.38 9.14
CA PHE A 290 -0.74 3.05 8.08
C PHE A 290 -1.52 3.11 6.76
N MET A 291 -2.25 2.05 6.39
CA MET A 291 -3.11 2.07 5.20
C MET A 291 -4.20 3.12 5.31
N GLU A 292 -4.83 3.23 6.48
CA GLU A 292 -5.92 4.20 6.70
C GLU A 292 -5.41 5.64 6.67
N ILE A 293 -4.28 5.94 7.33
CA ILE A 293 -3.75 7.31 7.40
C ILE A 293 -3.20 7.79 6.05
N THR A 294 -2.50 6.94 5.30
CA THR A 294 -1.96 7.33 3.97
C THR A 294 -3.10 7.58 2.97
N ARG A 295 -4.12 6.70 2.96
CA ARG A 295 -5.33 6.91 2.15
C ARG A 295 -6.06 8.18 2.56
N ALA A 296 -6.29 8.39 3.85
CA ALA A 296 -7.02 9.54 4.35
C ALA A 296 -6.32 10.86 3.98
N TYR A 297 -5.00 10.92 4.12
CA TYR A 297 -4.23 12.09 3.75
C TYR A 297 -4.26 12.37 2.24
N ALA A 298 -4.05 11.34 1.40
CA ALA A 298 -4.13 11.48 -0.05
C ALA A 298 -5.53 11.94 -0.49
N GLN A 299 -6.59 11.35 0.06
CA GLN A 299 -7.97 11.72 -0.25
C GLN A 299 -8.36 13.10 0.25
N LEU A 300 -7.80 13.57 1.37
CA LEU A 300 -7.97 14.96 1.82
C LEU A 300 -7.41 15.93 0.78
N ARG A 301 -6.16 15.70 0.35
CA ARG A 301 -5.49 16.52 -0.66
C ARG A 301 -6.26 16.47 -1.97
N TYR A 302 -6.64 15.28 -2.44
CA TYR A 302 -7.44 15.09 -3.64
C TYR A 302 -8.74 15.91 -3.60
N LYS A 303 -9.54 15.80 -2.53
CA LYS A 303 -10.81 16.54 -2.38
C LYS A 303 -10.65 18.06 -2.39
N LEU A 304 -9.50 18.57 -1.96
CA LEU A 304 -9.20 20.00 -1.95
C LEU A 304 -8.67 20.52 -3.29
N MET A 305 -8.22 19.63 -4.18
CA MET A 305 -7.57 19.93 -5.45
C MET A 305 -8.40 19.57 -6.69
N ASP A 306 -9.19 18.50 -6.64
CA ASP A 306 -10.02 18.04 -7.76
C ASP A 306 -11.09 19.10 -8.08
N GLY A 307 -11.11 19.56 -9.34
CA GLY A 307 -11.95 20.67 -9.77
C GLY A 307 -11.54 22.08 -9.28
N ALA A 308 -10.46 22.20 -8.51
CA ALA A 308 -9.94 23.50 -8.05
C ALA A 308 -9.05 24.17 -9.11
N THR A 309 -8.93 25.50 -9.03
CA THR A 309 -8.02 26.29 -9.87
C THR A 309 -6.54 25.96 -9.61
N ALA A 310 -5.65 26.29 -10.55
CA ALA A 310 -4.21 26.05 -10.39
C ALA A 310 -3.63 26.71 -9.12
N ASP A 311 -4.04 27.94 -8.81
CA ASP A 311 -3.60 28.65 -7.60
C ASP A 311 -4.11 27.99 -6.31
N GLU A 312 -5.34 27.46 -6.33
CA GLU A 312 -5.88 26.72 -5.20
C GLU A 312 -5.18 25.38 -5.00
N GLN A 313 -4.85 24.67 -6.08
CA GLN A 313 -4.07 23.43 -6.00
C GLN A 313 -2.68 23.72 -5.43
N GLU A 314 -2.00 24.74 -5.93
CA GLU A 314 -0.69 25.17 -5.44
C GLU A 314 -0.75 25.59 -3.95
N ALA A 315 -1.80 26.29 -3.53
CA ALA A 315 -2.02 26.60 -2.12
C ALA A 315 -2.15 25.32 -1.27
N VAL A 316 -2.87 24.29 -1.74
CA VAL A 316 -2.94 23.01 -1.04
C VAL A 316 -1.57 22.36 -0.95
N ARG A 317 -0.79 22.33 -2.03
CA ARG A 317 0.55 21.74 -2.04
C ARG A 317 1.52 22.43 -1.07
N ARG A 318 1.38 23.73 -0.85
CA ARG A 318 2.20 24.49 0.11
C ARG A 318 1.88 24.19 1.57
N TYR A 319 0.61 24.03 1.92
CA TYR A 319 0.20 23.81 3.32
C TYR A 319 0.04 22.33 3.69
N LEU A 320 -0.36 21.49 2.74
CA LEU A 320 -0.47 20.03 2.84
C LEU A 320 0.52 19.39 1.86
N GLY A 321 1.80 19.46 2.22
CA GLY A 321 2.92 19.00 1.41
C GLY A 321 2.93 17.48 1.19
N HIS A 322 3.86 17.03 0.35
CA HIS A 322 4.08 15.61 0.10
C HIS A 322 4.40 14.86 1.42
N PRO A 323 3.89 13.64 1.64
CA PRO A 323 4.18 12.84 2.84
C PRO A 323 5.68 12.69 3.19
N ARG A 324 6.56 12.70 2.19
CA ARG A 324 8.04 12.63 2.34
C ARG A 324 8.66 13.80 3.12
N GLU A 325 7.92 14.89 3.28
CA GLU A 325 8.39 16.03 4.07
C GLU A 325 7.95 15.93 5.54
N GLY A 326 6.99 15.04 5.84
CA GLY A 326 6.48 14.80 7.18
C GLY A 326 7.18 13.66 7.92
N THR A 327 6.60 13.23 9.05
CA THR A 327 7.06 12.07 9.83
C THR A 327 5.85 11.22 10.19
N PHE A 328 5.93 9.93 9.93
CA PHE A 328 4.95 8.96 10.40
C PHE A 328 5.47 8.31 11.68
N VAL A 329 4.68 8.36 12.74
CA VAL A 329 5.02 7.78 14.04
C VAL A 329 4.06 6.65 14.34
N PHE A 330 4.56 5.42 14.27
CA PHE A 330 3.83 4.20 14.56
C PHE A 330 3.89 3.93 16.06
N ALA A 331 2.75 3.58 16.68
CA ALA A 331 2.73 3.16 18.08
C ALA A 331 3.63 1.94 18.32
N CYS A 332 3.63 1.00 17.38
CA CYS A 332 4.47 -0.19 17.41
C CYS A 332 5.27 -0.32 16.12
N GLY A 333 6.52 -0.78 16.24
CA GLY A 333 7.39 -1.05 15.10
C GLY A 333 6.97 -2.31 14.34
N PRO A 334 7.53 -2.53 13.13
CA PRO A 334 7.26 -3.71 12.34
C PRO A 334 7.63 -5.02 13.07
N ASP A 335 6.96 -6.11 12.70
CA ASP A 335 7.30 -7.50 13.05
C ASP A 335 7.44 -8.37 11.79
N HIS A 336 7.56 -9.69 11.98
CA HIS A 336 7.67 -10.68 10.90
C HIS A 336 6.34 -11.05 10.20
N GLY A 337 5.24 -10.41 10.59
CA GLY A 337 3.89 -10.69 10.10
C GLY A 337 3.55 -10.00 8.77
N ALA A 338 2.49 -10.49 8.13
CA ALA A 338 2.07 -10.01 6.81
C ALA A 338 1.63 -8.53 6.82
N ALA A 339 1.01 -8.07 7.91
CA ALA A 339 0.59 -6.68 8.08
C ALA A 339 1.80 -5.72 8.10
N SER A 340 2.85 -6.06 8.84
CA SER A 340 4.10 -5.29 8.88
C SER A 340 4.78 -5.25 7.51
N PHE A 341 4.83 -6.39 6.82
CA PHE A 341 5.39 -6.45 5.45
C PHE A 341 4.57 -5.62 4.46
N MET A 342 3.24 -5.64 4.58
CA MET A 342 2.34 -4.81 3.80
C MET A 342 2.59 -3.32 4.04
N ASP A 343 2.76 -2.90 5.29
CA ASP A 343 3.02 -1.49 5.64
C ASP A 343 4.37 -1.01 5.10
N LEU A 344 5.43 -1.83 5.19
CA LEU A 344 6.72 -1.55 4.54
C LEU A 344 6.58 -1.46 3.02
N GLY A 345 5.73 -2.30 2.43
CA GLY A 345 5.39 -2.25 1.02
C GLY A 345 4.66 -0.98 0.62
N ALA A 346 3.67 -0.56 1.41
CA ALA A 346 2.87 0.63 1.15
C ALA A 346 3.64 1.92 1.41
N TRP A 347 4.70 1.84 2.22
CA TRP A 347 5.58 2.97 2.46
C TRP A 347 6.19 3.47 1.15
N ALA A 348 6.71 2.56 0.32
CA ALA A 348 7.20 2.92 -1.01
C ALA A 348 6.11 3.52 -1.89
N SER A 349 4.89 3.00 -1.82
CA SER A 349 3.72 3.54 -2.54
C SER A 349 3.28 4.91 -2.04
N THR A 350 3.63 5.29 -0.81
CA THR A 350 3.29 6.61 -0.25
C THR A 350 4.40 7.63 -0.52
N MET A 351 5.64 7.18 -0.62
CA MET A 351 6.81 8.04 -0.84
C MET A 351 7.16 8.22 -2.32
N GLU A 352 6.91 7.18 -3.12
CA GLU A 352 6.98 7.15 -4.58
C GLU A 352 8.27 7.73 -5.18
N GLY A 353 9.37 7.63 -4.42
CA GLY A 353 10.70 8.06 -4.81
C GLY A 353 11.68 8.12 -3.64
N PRO A 354 12.95 8.46 -3.92
CA PRO A 354 13.98 8.60 -2.90
C PRO A 354 13.58 9.57 -1.79
N LEU A 355 13.95 9.23 -0.56
CA LEU A 355 13.68 10.09 0.59
C LEU A 355 14.59 11.34 0.55
N PRO A 356 14.06 12.52 0.93
CA PRO A 356 14.86 13.73 0.97
C PRO A 356 16.00 13.61 2.01
N ALA A 357 17.18 14.13 1.66
CA ALA A 357 18.38 14.01 2.48
C ALA A 357 18.22 14.60 3.90
N HIS A 358 17.40 15.64 4.06
CA HIS A 358 17.11 16.27 5.34
C HIS A 358 16.10 15.51 6.21
N ASN A 359 15.42 14.48 5.69
CA ASN A 359 14.39 13.73 6.41
C ASN A 359 14.45 12.22 6.11
N ARG A 360 15.59 11.61 6.39
CA ARG A 360 15.79 10.16 6.19
C ARG A 360 15.11 9.29 7.25
N ARG A 361 14.83 9.84 8.43
CA ARG A 361 14.27 9.12 9.60
C ARG A 361 12.77 9.39 9.78
N GLN A 362 12.03 9.43 8.67
CA GLN A 362 10.63 9.84 8.67
C GLN A 362 9.66 8.68 9.00
N PHE A 363 10.10 7.42 8.89
CA PHE A 363 9.38 6.25 9.41
C PHE A 363 9.88 5.99 10.83
N GLN A 364 9.12 6.45 11.82
CA GLN A 364 9.46 6.25 13.24
C GLN A 364 8.46 5.31 13.91
N TYR A 365 8.91 4.57 14.92
CA TYR A 365 8.04 3.76 15.76
C TYR A 365 8.38 3.91 17.25
N VAL A 366 7.40 3.72 18.13
CA VAL A 366 7.61 3.90 19.58
C VAL A 366 8.05 2.60 20.24
N THR A 367 7.23 1.55 20.17
CA THR A 367 7.50 0.26 20.83
C THR A 367 8.07 -0.75 19.82
N PRO A 368 9.30 -1.24 19.97
CA PRO A 368 9.87 -2.25 19.07
C PRO A 368 9.14 -3.60 19.26
N ARG A 369 8.90 -4.32 18.17
CA ARG A 369 8.37 -5.70 18.21
C ARG A 369 9.40 -6.77 17.81
N ILE A 370 10.45 -6.36 17.10
CA ILE A 370 11.63 -7.17 16.76
C ILE A 370 12.89 -6.34 17.02
N THR A 371 14.06 -6.98 17.00
CA THR A 371 15.32 -6.27 17.16
C THR A 371 15.63 -5.37 15.96
N ALA A 372 16.44 -4.32 16.17
CA ALA A 372 16.87 -3.44 15.08
C ALA A 372 17.62 -4.22 13.97
N ALA A 373 18.44 -5.20 14.34
CA ALA A 373 19.17 -6.03 13.39
C ALA A 373 18.25 -6.90 12.53
N GLU A 374 17.19 -7.48 13.12
CA GLU A 374 16.17 -8.23 12.37
C GLU A 374 15.40 -7.34 11.41
N LEU A 375 15.05 -6.13 11.85
CA LEU A 375 14.37 -5.15 11.02
C LEU A 375 15.24 -4.68 9.83
N ASP A 376 16.50 -4.35 10.09
CA ASP A 376 17.46 -3.96 9.05
C ASP A 376 17.66 -5.09 8.03
N ALA A 377 17.77 -6.35 8.50
CA ALA A 377 17.87 -7.51 7.62
C ALA A 377 16.62 -7.70 6.76
N MET A 378 15.43 -7.50 7.34
CA MET A 378 14.16 -7.55 6.60
C MET A 378 14.10 -6.47 5.51
N CYS A 379 14.46 -5.22 5.83
CA CYS A 379 14.50 -4.12 4.87
C CYS A 379 15.54 -4.34 3.76
N ALA A 380 16.73 -4.86 4.09
CA ALA A 380 17.78 -5.16 3.13
C ALA A 380 17.40 -6.30 2.15
N ALA A 381 16.54 -7.22 2.58
CA ALA A 381 16.08 -8.33 1.76
C ALA A 381 14.94 -7.95 0.79
N MET A 382 14.33 -6.77 0.94
CA MET A 382 13.23 -6.31 0.09
C MET A 382 13.67 -6.11 -1.39
N PRO A 383 12.72 -6.08 -2.35
CA PRO A 383 13.00 -5.81 -3.75
C PRO A 383 13.73 -4.47 -3.99
N PRO A 384 14.41 -4.30 -5.16
CA PRO A 384 15.27 -3.14 -5.43
C PRO A 384 14.63 -1.78 -5.17
N LEU A 385 13.35 -1.59 -5.49
CA LEU A 385 12.64 -0.33 -5.19
C LEU A 385 12.79 0.05 -3.72
N TYR A 386 12.57 -0.91 -2.82
CA TYR A 386 12.50 -0.69 -1.39
C TYR A 386 13.88 -0.49 -0.77
N ARG A 387 14.84 -1.36 -1.13
CA ARG A 387 16.18 -1.32 -0.53
C ARG A 387 17.12 -0.29 -1.16
N ASP A 388 17.03 -0.07 -2.48
CA ASP A 388 18.03 0.70 -3.22
C ASP A 388 17.53 2.14 -3.52
N VAL A 389 16.25 2.29 -3.85
CA VAL A 389 15.65 3.59 -4.26
C VAL A 389 15.02 4.31 -3.07
N ILE A 390 14.06 3.67 -2.40
CA ILE A 390 13.37 4.25 -1.24
C ILE A 390 14.26 4.20 0.00
N GLN A 391 15.08 3.15 0.12
CA GLN A 391 15.93 2.88 1.29
C GLN A 391 15.09 2.84 2.57
N VAL A 392 14.09 1.96 2.59
CA VAL A 392 13.17 1.80 3.73
C VAL A 392 13.98 1.50 4.99
N GLN A 393 13.92 2.40 5.97
CA GLN A 393 14.68 2.31 7.21
C GLN A 393 13.84 2.80 8.39
N PRO A 394 12.94 1.97 8.94
CA PRO A 394 12.16 2.34 10.11
C PRO A 394 13.06 2.40 11.33
N VAL A 395 12.85 3.40 12.19
CA VAL A 395 13.70 3.63 13.37
C VAL A 395 12.87 3.87 14.60
N GLN A 396 13.37 3.46 15.77
CA GLN A 396 12.72 3.84 17.02
C GLN A 396 12.81 5.37 17.22
N VAL A 397 11.75 5.97 17.78
CA VAL A 397 11.78 7.35 18.27
C VAL A 397 12.91 7.53 19.28
N ASN A 398 13.59 8.68 19.24
CA ASN A 398 14.70 8.95 20.16
C ASN A 398 14.21 9.34 21.57
N ASP A 399 13.01 9.92 21.67
CA ASP A 399 12.47 10.45 22.92
C ASP A 399 12.06 9.33 23.89
N ARG A 400 12.77 9.22 25.02
CA ARG A 400 12.53 8.16 26.00
C ARG A 400 11.23 8.37 26.78
N ALA A 401 10.81 9.63 26.96
CA ALA A 401 9.58 9.94 27.65
C ALA A 401 8.36 9.47 26.84
N LEU A 402 8.38 9.61 25.50
CA LEU A 402 7.38 9.07 24.59
C LEU A 402 7.31 7.54 24.65
N VAL A 403 8.47 6.86 24.66
CA VAL A 403 8.53 5.39 24.79
C VAL A 403 7.90 4.92 26.10
N VAL A 404 8.27 5.54 27.23
CA VAL A 404 7.68 5.24 28.54
C VAL A 404 6.18 5.56 28.54
N ALA A 405 5.79 6.69 27.96
CA ALA A 405 4.42 7.16 27.88
C ALA A 405 3.52 6.33 26.97
N LEU A 406 4.02 5.40 26.16
CA LEU A 406 3.21 4.38 25.47
C LEU A 406 3.35 2.98 26.06
N SER A 407 4.41 2.71 26.83
CA SER A 407 4.66 1.39 27.42
C SER A 407 3.94 1.19 28.77
N GLY A 408 3.53 2.27 29.45
CA GLY A 408 2.76 2.20 30.70
C GLY A 408 1.25 1.97 30.48
N PRO A 409 0.49 1.56 31.51
CA PRO A 409 -0.98 1.58 31.46
C PRO A 409 -1.50 3.01 31.16
N PRO A 410 -2.69 3.13 30.53
CA PRO A 410 -3.28 4.42 30.17
C PRO A 410 -3.55 5.35 31.35
#